data_AF-A5KWE4-F1
#
_entry.id   AF-A5KWE4-F1
#
_cell.length_a   1.000
_cell.length_b   1.000
_cell.length_c   1.000
_cell.angle_alpha   90.00
_cell.angle_beta   90.00
_cell.angle_gamma   90.00
#
_symmetry.space_group_name_H-M   'P 1'
#
loop_
_entity.id
_entity.type
_entity.pdbx_description
1 polymer ?
#
loop_
_entity_poly.entity_id
_entity_poly.type
_entity_poly.pdbx_seq_one_letter_code
_entity_poly.pdbx_strand_id
1 'polypeptide(L)' 'MKMAVLEYKVCGIGDWIKTRISSRCAYLLAAEYELMGWPIKIDGEVFSAENA' A
#
# COMPACT_ATOMS: atom_id res chain seq x y z
N MET A 1 -13.92 -4.84 -12.57
CA MET A 1 -13.18 -4.61 -11.31
C MET A 1 -11.89 -3.86 -11.65
N LYS A 2 -11.62 -2.71 -11.03
CA LYS A 2 -10.36 -1.98 -11.25
C LYS A 2 -9.24 -2.65 -10.45
N MET A 3 -8.06 -2.78 -11.04
CA MET A 3 -6.87 -3.32 -10.39
C MET A 3 -5.95 -2.17 -10.00
N ALA A 4 -5.19 -2.36 -8.93
CA ALA A 4 -4.13 -1.47 -8.50
C ALA A 4 -2.91 -2.30 -8.07
N VAL A 5 -1.76 -1.67 -8.04
CA VAL A 5 -0.50 -2.23 -7.57
C VAL A 5 -0.22 -1.67 -6.19
N LEU A 6 -0.27 -2.53 -5.17
CA LEU A 6 0.11 -2.19 -3.81
C LEU A 6 1.59 -2.56 -3.62
N GLU A 7 2.38 -1.59 -3.18
CA GLU A 7 3.79 -1.76 -2.83
C GLU A 7 3.99 -1.38 -1.36
N TYR A 8 4.66 -2.21 -0.57
CA TYR A 8 4.90 -1.93 0.85
C TYR A 8 6.21 -2.54 1.36
N LYS A 9 6.71 -2.03 2.49
CA LYS A 9 7.83 -2.63 3.23
C LYS A 9 7.42 -3.00 4.64
N VAL A 10 7.55 -4.28 4.99
CA VAL A 10 7.30 -4.78 6.35
C VAL A 10 8.29 -4.10 7.31
N CYS A 11 7.76 -3.36 8.30
CA CYS A 11 8.54 -2.58 9.26
C CYS A 11 9.53 -1.58 8.64
N GLY A 12 9.35 -1.20 7.36
CA GLY A 12 10.28 -0.34 6.63
C GLY A 12 11.62 -0.98 6.23
N ILE A 13 11.83 -2.28 6.48
CA ILE A 13 13.11 -2.98 6.25
C ILE A 13 13.02 -3.87 5.01
N GLY A 14 14.14 -3.99 4.30
CA GLY A 14 14.27 -4.90 3.15
C GLY A 14 13.67 -4.36 1.85
N ASP A 15 13.34 -5.28 0.95
CA ASP A 15 12.81 -4.97 -0.38
C ASP A 15 11.33 -4.61 -0.35
N TRP A 16 10.89 -3.88 -1.37
CA TRP A 16 9.48 -3.60 -1.57
C TRP A 16 8.75 -4.88 -1.99
N ILE A 17 7.73 -5.25 -1.23
CA ILE A 17 6.79 -6.29 -1.63
C ILE A 17 5.77 -5.65 -2.56
N LYS A 18 5.53 -6.29 -3.71
CA LYS A 18 4.66 -5.78 -4.77
C LYS A 18 3.55 -6.78 -5.08
N THR A 19 2.30 -6.34 -5.02
CA THR A 19 1.15 -7.18 -5.34
C THR A 19 0.13 -6.45 -6.21
N ARG A 20 -0.45 -7.16 -7.19
CA ARG A 20 -1.52 -6.63 -8.04
C ARG A 20 -2.84 -7.19 -7.57
N ILE A 21 -3.70 -6.32 -7.04
CA ILE A 21 -4.96 -6.70 -6.40
C ILE A 21 -6.08 -5.75 -6.82
N SER A 22 -7.32 -6.03 -6.40
CA SER A 22 -8.43 -5.10 -6.63
C SER A 22 -8.11 -3.75 -5.97
N SER A 23 -8.49 -2.64 -6.61
CA SER A 23 -8.22 -1.30 -6.08
C SER A 23 -8.79 -1.14 -4.67
N ARG A 24 -10.00 -1.65 -4.42
CA ARG A 24 -10.61 -1.62 -3.08
C ARG A 24 -9.75 -2.32 -2.04
N CYS A 25 -9.22 -3.51 -2.34
CA CYS A 25 -8.33 -4.21 -1.43
C CYS A 25 -7.01 -3.46 -1.22
N ALA A 26 -6.46 -2.83 -2.27
CA ALA A 26 -5.23 -2.05 -2.16
C ALA A 26 -5.36 -0.90 -1.15
N TYR A 27 -6.44 -0.11 -1.23
CA TYR A 27 -6.66 0.99 -0.29
C TYR A 27 -6.93 0.52 1.15
N LEU A 28 -7.72 -0.55 1.34
CA LEU A 28 -7.99 -1.09 2.68
C LEU A 28 -6.70 -1.60 3.36
N LEU A 29 -5.89 -2.36 2.62
CA LEU A 29 -4.61 -2.86 3.14
C LEU A 29 -3.61 -1.73 3.37
N ALA A 30 -3.56 -0.73 2.47
CA ALA A 30 -2.67 0.41 2.64
C ALA A 30 -2.96 1.18 3.93
N ALA A 31 -4.24 1.42 4.24
CA ALA A 31 -4.63 2.05 5.50
C ALA A 31 -4.21 1.24 6.73
N GLU A 32 -4.41 -0.09 6.71
CA GLU A 32 -3.96 -0.95 7.81
C GLU A 32 -2.44 -0.92 7.98
N TYR A 33 -1.69 -1.00 6.89
CA TYR A 33 -0.22 -1.03 6.92
C TYR A 33 0.37 0.32 7.34
N GLU A 34 -0.28 1.43 6.99
CA GLU A 34 0.16 2.75 7.41
C GLU A 34 0.02 2.93 8.92
N LEU A 35 -1.06 2.41 9.52
CA LEU A 35 -1.24 2.39 10.97
C LEU A 35 -0.14 1.56 11.67
N MET A 36 0.45 0.58 10.98
CA MET A 36 1.61 -0.18 11.45
C MET A 36 2.94 0.56 11.23
N GLY A 37 2.92 1.76 10.66
CA GLY A 37 4.09 2.58 10.35
C GLY A 37 4.88 2.09 9.14
N TRP A 38 4.29 1.29 8.27
CA TRP A 38 5.00 0.74 7.12
C TRP A 38 5.01 1.75 5.97
N PRO A 39 6.10 1.88 5.20
CA PRO A 39 6.09 2.64 3.97
C PRO A 39 5.22 1.92 2.92
N ILE A 40 4.25 2.63 2.32
CA ILE A 40 3.32 2.07 1.32
C ILE A 40 3.20 2.98 0.10
N LYS A 41 2.96 2.37 -1.06
CA LYS A 41 2.58 3.04 -2.31
C LYS A 41 1.44 2.31 -3.00
N ILE A 42 0.60 3.06 -3.70
CA ILE A 42 -0.42 2.53 -4.60
C ILE A 42 -0.14 3.08 -6.00
N ASP A 43 -0.01 2.19 -6.98
CA ASP A 43 0.31 2.53 -8.37
C ASP A 43 1.55 3.44 -8.52
N GLY A 44 2.49 3.32 -7.58
CA GLY A 44 3.75 4.09 -7.54
C GLY A 44 3.68 5.39 -6.74
N GLU A 45 2.49 5.82 -6.30
CA GLU A 45 2.30 7.02 -5.48
C GLU A 45 2.32 6.68 -3.99
N VAL A 46 2.99 7.52 -3.19
CA VAL A 46 3.05 7.32 -1.73
C VAL A 46 1.65 7.44 -1.15
N PHE A 47 1.24 6.41 -0.40
CA PHE A 47 -0.03 6.43 0.29
C PHE A 47 0.11 7.16 1.62
N SER A 48 -0.84 8.04 1.92
CA SER A 48 -1.05 8.63 3.24
C SER A 48 -2.56 8.71 3.47
N ALA A 49 -3.05 8.16 4.57
CA ALA A 49 -4.48 8.14 4.93
C ALA A 49 -5.05 9.55 5.13
N GLU A 50 -4.18 10.55 5.30
CA GLU A 50 -4.53 11.97 5.32
C GLU A 50 -5.14 12.42 3.99
N ASN A 51 -4.77 11.73 2.90
CA ASN A 51 -5.13 12.04 1.51
C ASN A 51 -6.09 11.01 0.88
N ALA A 52 -6.56 10.03 1.66
CA ALA A 52 -7.32 8.86 1.17
C ALA A 52 -8.85 9.06 1.19
#